data_AF-A0A1Q7N7N5-F1
#
_entry.id   AF-A0A1Q7N7N5-F1
#
_cell.length_a   1.000
_cell.length_b   1.000
_cell.length_c   1.000
_cell.angle_alpha   90.00
_cell.angle_beta   90.00
_cell.angle_gamma   90.00
#
_symmetry.space_group_name_H-M   'P 1'
#
loop_
_entity.id
_entity.type
_entity.pdbx_description
1 polymer ?
#
loop_
_entity_poly.entity_id
_entity_poly.type
_entity_poly.pdbx_seq_one_letter_code
_entity_poly.pdbx_strand_id
1 'polypeptide(L)'
;MILWRPVGFHEMAKVFEAGMKGFPPRLPEQSIFYPVLVQEYADQTAATWNTKEEPFVGYVIEMEILDEYGARFTPQTVGSAIHRELWVPSEELAEFNNQLTKPVSVRRAYFGPKYRGHVPDKFGLRGADAYKQIAMMVGTMDYSMFDFAMEVSANMLTFFLNFPFWKAAGAGRLDVEAVQLDTCLEHIRKAWSRSPRPAALAEDATCTA
;
A
#
# COMPACT_ATOMS: atom_id res chain seq x y z
N MET A 1 -4.99 -18.56 -9.50
CA MET A 1 -5.06 -17.41 -10.44
C MET A 1 -4.60 -16.15 -9.73
N ILE A 2 -4.07 -15.20 -10.50
CA ILE A 2 -3.67 -13.88 -9.99
C ILE A 2 -4.75 -12.85 -10.31
N LEU A 3 -5.05 -12.02 -9.32
CA LEU A 3 -6.01 -10.93 -9.39
C LEU A 3 -5.39 -9.68 -8.78
N TRP A 4 -5.92 -8.51 -9.16
CA TRP A 4 -5.49 -7.24 -8.61
C TRP A 4 -6.66 -6.44 -8.07
N ARG A 5 -6.38 -5.51 -7.17
CA ARG A 5 -7.38 -4.53 -6.72
C ARG A 5 -6.74 -3.17 -6.48
N PRO A 6 -7.20 -2.12 -7.18
CA PRO A 6 -6.84 -0.75 -6.82
C PRO A 6 -7.57 -0.35 -5.54
N VAL A 7 -6.84 0.22 -4.59
CA VAL A 7 -7.40 0.71 -3.31
C VAL A 7 -6.85 2.09 -2.98
N GLY A 8 -7.66 2.89 -2.28
CA GLY A 8 -7.21 4.14 -1.66
C GLY A 8 -6.54 3.90 -0.30
N PHE A 9 -6.09 5.00 0.31
CA PHE A 9 -5.41 4.99 1.61
C PHE A 9 -6.15 4.21 2.70
N HIS A 10 -7.43 4.52 2.93
CA HIS A 10 -8.18 3.95 4.06
C HIS A 10 -8.40 2.44 3.92
N GLU A 11 -8.63 1.96 2.72
CA GLU A 11 -8.79 0.53 2.47
C GLU A 11 -7.43 -0.19 2.60
N MET A 12 -6.34 0.39 2.08
CA MET A 12 -4.99 -0.15 2.28
C MET A 12 -4.62 -0.25 3.77
N ALA A 13 -4.93 0.79 4.56
CA ALA A 13 -4.68 0.78 6.00
C ALA A 13 -5.43 -0.37 6.71
N LYS A 14 -6.71 -0.57 6.39
CA LYS A 14 -7.50 -1.68 6.94
C LYS A 14 -6.95 -3.06 6.55
N VAL A 15 -6.50 -3.23 5.30
CA VAL A 15 -5.88 -4.48 4.85
C VAL A 15 -4.57 -4.74 5.61
N PHE A 16 -3.77 -3.70 5.85
CA PHE A 16 -2.55 -3.82 6.65
C PHE A 16 -2.84 -4.19 8.11
N GLU A 17 -3.81 -3.52 8.74
CA GLU A 17 -4.26 -3.79 10.12
C GLU A 17 -4.84 -5.21 10.27
N ALA A 18 -5.51 -5.72 9.23
CA ALA A 18 -5.97 -7.11 9.14
C ALA A 18 -4.83 -8.13 8.91
N GLY A 19 -3.57 -7.68 8.90
CA GLY A 19 -2.41 -8.55 8.74
C GLY A 19 -2.18 -9.02 7.30
N MET A 20 -2.71 -8.30 6.31
CA MET A 20 -2.59 -8.62 4.88
C MET A 20 -3.23 -9.97 4.49
N LYS A 21 -4.17 -10.46 5.30
CA LYS A 21 -4.87 -11.75 5.09
C LYS A 21 -6.08 -11.66 4.16
N GLY A 22 -6.27 -10.51 3.51
CA GLY A 22 -7.43 -10.23 2.67
C GLY A 22 -8.08 -8.90 3.03
N PHE A 23 -9.33 -8.74 2.60
CA PHE A 23 -10.06 -7.48 2.68
C PHE A 23 -11.08 -7.49 3.83
N PRO A 24 -11.30 -6.36 4.52
CA PRO A 24 -12.33 -6.27 5.53
C PRO A 24 -13.73 -6.44 4.90
N PRO A 25 -14.76 -6.82 5.70
CA PRO A 25 -16.13 -6.87 5.23
C PRO A 25 -16.57 -5.56 4.55
N ARG A 26 -17.37 -5.70 3.49
CA ARG A 26 -17.95 -4.57 2.75
C ARG A 26 -19.02 -3.89 3.61
N LEU A 27 -19.30 -2.61 3.32
CA LEU A 27 -20.46 -1.93 3.91
C LEU A 27 -21.76 -2.51 3.32
N PRO A 28 -22.90 -2.46 4.03
CA PRO A 28 -24.16 -3.06 3.54
C PRO A 28 -24.61 -2.55 2.16
N GLU A 29 -24.32 -1.31 1.82
CA GLU A 29 -24.63 -0.69 0.52
C GLU A 29 -23.71 -1.18 -0.62
N GLN A 30 -22.66 -1.92 -0.30
CA GLN A 30 -21.66 -2.41 -1.25
C GLN A 30 -21.88 -3.89 -1.54
N SER A 31 -22.83 -4.19 -2.42
CA SER A 31 -23.28 -5.57 -2.73
C SER A 31 -22.22 -6.50 -3.30
N ILE A 32 -21.14 -5.96 -3.88
CA ILE A 32 -20.08 -6.75 -4.50
C ILE A 32 -18.68 -6.33 -4.04
N PHE A 33 -17.80 -7.32 -3.99
CA PHE A 33 -16.35 -7.19 -4.01
C PHE A 33 -15.85 -7.54 -5.41
N TYR A 34 -15.07 -6.63 -6.00
CA TYR A 34 -14.65 -6.74 -7.40
C TYR A 34 -13.14 -6.62 -7.54
N PRO A 35 -12.42 -7.75 -7.56
CA PRO A 35 -11.04 -7.79 -8.00
C PRO A 35 -10.98 -7.82 -9.54
N VAL A 36 -9.91 -7.28 -10.10
CA VAL A 36 -9.68 -7.19 -11.55
C VAL A 36 -8.75 -8.29 -12.03
N LEU A 37 -8.95 -8.71 -13.28
CA LEU A 37 -8.18 -9.78 -13.95
C LEU A 37 -6.98 -9.24 -14.74
N VAL A 38 -6.82 -7.92 -14.85
CA VAL A 38 -5.75 -7.28 -15.63
C VAL A 38 -5.09 -6.21 -14.77
N GLN A 39 -3.79 -6.36 -14.50
CA GLN A 39 -3.03 -5.42 -13.67
C GLN A 39 -3.11 -3.98 -14.21
N GLU A 40 -2.99 -3.81 -15.53
CA GLU A 40 -3.04 -2.49 -16.18
C GLU A 40 -4.33 -1.72 -15.86
N TYR A 41 -5.45 -2.42 -15.69
CA TYR A 41 -6.71 -1.77 -15.28
C TYR A 41 -6.67 -1.31 -13.81
N ALA A 42 -6.08 -2.11 -12.91
CA ALA A 42 -5.85 -1.67 -11.53
C ALA A 42 -4.90 -0.47 -11.48
N ASP A 43 -3.82 -0.50 -12.26
CA ASP A 43 -2.84 0.58 -12.36
C ASP A 43 -3.50 1.88 -12.84
N GLN A 44 -4.33 1.83 -13.89
CA GLN A 44 -5.08 2.99 -14.37
C GLN A 44 -6.01 3.57 -13.30
N THR A 45 -6.75 2.72 -12.59
CA THR A 45 -7.68 3.16 -11.54
C THR A 45 -6.93 3.80 -10.38
N ALA A 46 -5.88 3.13 -9.87
CA ALA A 46 -5.05 3.64 -8.79
C ALA A 46 -4.40 4.98 -9.16
N ALA A 47 -3.89 5.12 -10.39
CA ALA A 47 -3.20 6.32 -10.84
C ALA A 47 -4.12 7.49 -11.18
N THR A 48 -5.36 7.25 -11.62
CA THR A 48 -6.23 8.31 -12.18
C THR A 48 -7.47 8.64 -11.36
N TRP A 49 -7.90 7.74 -10.47
CA TRP A 49 -9.04 7.95 -9.58
C TRP A 49 -8.56 8.15 -8.13
N ASN A 50 -7.83 7.19 -7.57
CA ASN A 50 -7.43 7.24 -6.16
C ASN A 50 -6.45 8.38 -5.82
N THR A 51 -5.69 8.88 -6.79
CA THR A 51 -4.79 10.03 -6.63
C THR A 51 -5.50 11.39 -6.63
N LYS A 52 -6.79 11.43 -7.01
CA LYS A 52 -7.57 12.68 -7.11
C LYS A 52 -8.46 12.95 -5.90
N GLU A 53 -8.76 11.93 -5.12
CA GLU A 53 -9.52 12.03 -3.88
C GLU A 53 -8.57 11.98 -2.68
N GLU A 54 -8.80 12.82 -1.66
CA GLU A 54 -8.03 12.78 -0.42
C GLU A 54 -8.07 11.36 0.18
N PRO A 55 -6.93 10.76 0.59
CA PRO A 55 -5.60 11.36 0.82
C PRO A 55 -4.67 11.51 -0.40
N PHE A 56 -5.15 11.34 -1.63
CA PHE A 56 -4.42 11.48 -2.90
C PHE A 56 -3.41 10.35 -3.16
N VAL A 57 -3.81 9.10 -2.90
CA VAL A 57 -2.96 7.92 -3.12
C VAL A 57 -3.78 6.72 -3.57
N GLY A 58 -3.24 5.96 -4.53
CA GLY A 58 -3.73 4.66 -4.95
C GLY A 58 -2.67 3.57 -4.77
N TYR A 59 -3.08 2.39 -4.30
CA TYR A 59 -2.26 1.20 -4.21
C TYR A 59 -2.86 0.10 -5.07
N VAL A 60 -2.03 -0.68 -5.74
CA VAL A 60 -2.45 -1.89 -6.45
C VAL A 60 -2.05 -3.10 -5.62
N ILE A 61 -3.05 -3.78 -5.07
CA ILE A 61 -2.87 -5.01 -4.31
C ILE A 61 -2.95 -6.19 -5.27
N GLU A 62 -1.96 -7.08 -5.20
CA GLU A 62 -1.97 -8.40 -5.85
C GLU A 62 -2.50 -9.46 -4.88
N MET A 63 -3.34 -10.33 -5.39
CA MET A 63 -3.91 -11.48 -4.70
C MET A 63 -3.72 -12.73 -5.54
N GLU A 64 -3.50 -13.85 -4.87
CA GLU A 64 -3.47 -15.17 -5.50
C GLU A 64 -4.52 -16.03 -4.81
N ILE A 65 -5.46 -16.57 -5.59
CA ILE A 65 -6.50 -17.50 -5.13
C ILE A 65 -6.43 -18.82 -5.87
N LEU A 66 -7.06 -19.86 -5.36
CA LEU A 66 -7.20 -21.13 -6.09
C LEU A 66 -7.96 -20.93 -7.42
N ASP A 67 -7.45 -21.52 -8.51
CA ASP A 67 -8.06 -21.45 -9.84
C ASP A 67 -9.48 -22.01 -9.84
N GLU A 68 -9.69 -23.16 -9.17
CA GLU A 68 -10.99 -23.83 -9.08
C GLU A 68 -12.04 -22.95 -8.40
N TYR A 69 -11.65 -22.21 -7.36
CA TYR A 69 -12.54 -21.27 -6.69
C TYR A 69 -12.85 -20.06 -7.60
N GLY A 70 -11.83 -19.46 -8.20
CA GLY A 70 -12.00 -18.32 -9.10
C GLY A 70 -12.84 -18.63 -10.34
N ALA A 71 -12.77 -19.86 -10.87
CA ALA A 71 -13.56 -20.32 -12.01
C ALA A 71 -15.08 -20.34 -11.75
N ARG A 72 -15.53 -20.23 -10.49
CA ARG A 72 -16.94 -20.09 -10.13
C ARG A 72 -17.53 -18.75 -10.55
N PHE A 73 -16.71 -17.73 -10.73
CA PHE A 73 -17.14 -16.37 -11.06
C PHE A 73 -16.95 -16.10 -12.56
N THR A 74 -18.02 -15.75 -13.26
CA THR A 74 -17.93 -15.34 -14.67
C THR A 74 -17.28 -13.96 -14.78
N PRO A 75 -16.17 -13.82 -15.52
CA PRO A 75 -15.56 -12.51 -15.77
C PRO A 75 -16.52 -11.52 -16.42
N GLN A 76 -16.59 -10.31 -15.89
CA GLN A 76 -17.38 -9.21 -16.42
C GLN A 76 -16.46 -8.20 -17.11
N THR A 77 -16.87 -7.69 -18.26
CA THR A 77 -16.17 -6.60 -18.95
C THR A 77 -16.98 -5.32 -18.79
N VAL A 78 -16.46 -4.36 -18.00
CA VAL A 78 -17.18 -3.12 -17.63
C VAL A 78 -16.75 -1.90 -18.45
N GLY A 79 -16.03 -2.12 -19.54
CA GLY A 79 -15.61 -1.07 -20.47
C GLY A 79 -14.76 -1.63 -21.61
N SER A 80 -13.49 -1.26 -21.64
CA SER A 80 -12.54 -1.76 -22.64
C SER A 80 -12.20 -3.24 -22.39
N ALA A 81 -11.50 -3.87 -23.34
CA ALA A 81 -11.08 -5.26 -23.23
C ALA A 81 -10.19 -5.58 -22.00
N ILE A 82 -9.53 -4.57 -21.43
CA ILE A 82 -8.72 -4.72 -20.20
C ILE A 82 -9.53 -4.53 -18.92
N HIS A 83 -10.74 -3.93 -18.99
CA HIS A 83 -11.59 -3.67 -17.82
C HIS A 83 -12.38 -4.92 -17.43
N ARG A 84 -11.64 -5.95 -17.02
CA ARG A 84 -12.19 -7.26 -16.66
C ARG A 84 -12.18 -7.46 -15.16
N GLU A 85 -13.33 -7.81 -14.61
CA GLU A 85 -13.56 -7.97 -13.17
C GLU A 85 -14.15 -9.35 -12.87
N LEU A 86 -13.92 -9.85 -11.65
CA LEU A 86 -14.79 -10.83 -11.04
C LEU A 86 -15.76 -10.11 -10.12
N TRP A 87 -17.04 -10.48 -10.13
CA TRP A 87 -18.01 -9.96 -9.17
C TRP A 87 -18.29 -11.02 -8.12
N VAL A 88 -17.66 -10.85 -6.95
CA VAL A 88 -17.84 -11.70 -5.79
C VAL A 88 -18.92 -11.05 -4.91
N PRO A 89 -20.01 -11.76 -4.56
CA PRO A 89 -20.99 -11.23 -3.62
C PRO A 89 -20.33 -10.82 -2.30
N SER A 90 -20.75 -9.70 -1.72
CA SER A 90 -20.14 -9.16 -0.50
C SER A 90 -20.15 -10.14 0.68
N GLU A 91 -21.17 -10.98 0.76
CA GLU A 91 -21.37 -12.06 1.72
C GLU A 91 -20.37 -13.22 1.54
N GLU A 92 -19.86 -13.42 0.32
CA GLU A 92 -18.83 -14.43 0.01
C GLU A 92 -17.40 -13.89 0.21
N LEU A 93 -17.21 -12.61 0.60
CA LEU A 93 -15.87 -12.04 0.76
C LEU A 93 -15.03 -12.75 1.83
N ALA A 94 -15.65 -13.21 2.92
CA ALA A 94 -14.95 -13.99 3.93
C ALA A 94 -14.41 -15.30 3.34
N GLU A 95 -15.22 -15.98 2.52
CA GLU A 95 -14.80 -17.19 1.81
C GLU A 95 -13.73 -16.87 0.77
N PHE A 96 -13.87 -15.79 0.00
CA PHE A 96 -12.83 -15.33 -0.92
C PHE A 96 -11.48 -15.15 -0.21
N ASN A 97 -11.47 -14.53 0.97
CA ASN A 97 -10.24 -14.36 1.74
C ASN A 97 -9.65 -15.71 2.20
N ASN A 98 -10.47 -16.71 2.53
CA ASN A 98 -10.01 -18.06 2.88
C ASN A 98 -9.37 -18.79 1.69
N GLN A 99 -9.70 -18.38 0.47
CA GLN A 99 -9.20 -18.98 -0.77
C GLN A 99 -7.89 -18.35 -1.25
N LEU A 100 -7.39 -17.32 -0.55
CA LEU A 100 -6.06 -16.77 -0.78
C LEU A 100 -4.98 -17.81 -0.48
N THR A 101 -4.09 -18.05 -1.44
CA THR A 101 -2.99 -19.02 -1.27
C THR A 101 -1.81 -18.44 -0.49
N LYS A 102 -1.74 -17.12 -0.38
CA LYS A 102 -0.74 -16.34 0.35
C LYS A 102 -1.33 -14.99 0.80
N PRO A 103 -0.72 -14.32 1.80
CA PRO A 103 -1.09 -12.94 2.14
C PRO A 103 -1.05 -12.04 0.89
N VAL A 104 -1.97 -11.09 0.83
CA VAL A 104 -2.01 -10.12 -0.27
C VAL A 104 -0.77 -9.23 -0.20
N SER A 105 -0.33 -8.69 -1.33
CA SER A 105 0.87 -7.84 -1.37
C SER A 105 0.66 -6.60 -2.22
N VAL A 106 1.33 -5.51 -1.88
CA VAL A 106 1.25 -4.28 -2.67
C VAL A 106 2.23 -4.41 -3.83
N ARG A 107 1.69 -4.44 -5.05
CA ARG A 107 2.47 -4.55 -6.28
C ARG A 107 3.09 -3.22 -6.66
N ARG A 108 2.31 -2.14 -6.58
CA ARG A 108 2.71 -0.78 -6.94
C ARG A 108 1.87 0.28 -6.23
N ALA A 109 2.41 1.48 -6.05
CA ALA A 109 1.69 2.63 -5.51
C ALA A 109 1.77 3.88 -6.41
N TYR A 110 0.77 4.75 -6.31
CA TYR A 110 0.65 5.99 -7.07
C TYR A 110 0.31 7.15 -6.12
N PHE A 111 1.07 8.23 -6.18
CA PHE A 111 0.93 9.37 -5.27
C PHE A 111 0.59 10.64 -6.04
N GLY A 112 -0.55 11.25 -5.72
CA GLY A 112 -0.98 12.52 -6.28
C GLY A 112 -0.11 13.69 -5.81
N PRO A 113 -0.15 14.85 -6.50
CA PRO A 113 0.66 16.02 -6.16
C PRO A 113 0.34 16.60 -4.76
N LYS A 114 -0.89 16.36 -4.28
CA LYS A 114 -1.36 16.80 -2.95
C LYS A 114 -1.15 15.78 -1.84
N TYR A 115 -0.57 14.60 -2.12
CA TYR A 115 -0.28 13.60 -1.10
C TYR A 115 0.60 14.19 0.02
N ARG A 116 0.30 13.85 1.27
CA ARG A 116 1.08 14.26 2.45
C ARG A 116 1.52 13.10 3.35
N GLY A 117 1.15 11.87 3.03
CA GLY A 117 1.53 10.72 3.84
C GLY A 117 0.59 10.44 5.01
N HIS A 118 0.67 9.22 5.53
CA HIS A 118 0.17 8.91 6.86
C HIS A 118 0.98 9.70 7.91
N VAL A 119 0.30 10.34 8.86
CA VAL A 119 0.91 11.11 9.96
C VAL A 119 0.73 10.30 11.25
N PRO A 120 1.80 9.78 11.87
CA PRO A 120 1.69 9.07 13.14
C PRO A 120 1.38 10.03 14.29
N ASP A 121 0.77 9.51 15.34
CA ASP A 121 0.39 10.23 16.56
C ASP A 121 1.32 9.96 17.75
N LYS A 122 2.37 9.16 17.54
CA LYS A 122 3.26 8.63 18.58
C LYS A 122 4.74 8.66 18.17
N PHE A 123 5.61 8.56 19.19
CA PHE A 123 7.06 8.54 19.07
C PHE A 123 7.65 9.79 18.38
N GLY A 124 8.88 9.69 17.87
CA GLY A 124 9.64 10.80 17.32
C GLY A 124 8.98 11.41 16.09
N LEU A 125 8.26 10.62 15.29
CA LEU A 125 7.60 11.10 14.07
C LEU A 125 6.20 11.74 14.31
N ARG A 126 5.75 11.85 15.57
CA ARG A 126 4.42 12.37 15.90
C ARG A 126 4.14 13.71 15.20
N GLY A 127 3.04 13.77 14.45
CA GLY A 127 2.59 15.00 13.78
C GLY A 127 3.41 15.40 12.55
N ALA A 128 4.44 14.63 12.19
CA ALA A 128 5.22 14.86 10.98
C ALA A 128 4.52 14.23 9.77
N ASP A 129 4.40 14.98 8.68
CA ASP A 129 3.98 14.47 7.38
C ASP A 129 5.11 13.68 6.71
N ALA A 130 4.80 12.98 5.61
CA ALA A 130 5.79 12.15 4.93
C ALA A 130 7.01 12.93 4.42
N TYR A 131 6.90 14.23 4.19
CA TYR A 131 8.03 15.05 3.75
C TYR A 131 9.02 15.25 4.89
N LYS A 132 8.52 15.60 6.08
CA LYS A 132 9.35 15.81 7.28
C LYS A 132 9.91 14.51 7.85
N GLN A 133 9.17 13.41 7.72
CA GLN A 133 9.54 12.13 8.31
C GLN A 133 10.94 11.65 7.90
N ILE A 134 11.34 11.82 6.64
CA ILE A 134 12.68 11.39 6.20
C ILE A 134 13.80 12.22 6.83
N ALA A 135 13.68 13.55 6.85
CA ALA A 135 14.69 14.41 7.49
C ALA A 135 14.85 14.06 8.99
N MET A 136 13.73 13.77 9.68
CA MET A 136 13.75 13.34 11.08
C MET A 136 14.39 11.96 11.26
N MET A 137 14.13 11.02 10.35
CA MET A 137 14.76 9.70 10.36
C MET A 137 16.27 9.78 10.06
N VAL A 138 16.70 10.67 9.16
CA VAL A 138 18.13 10.94 8.91
C VAL A 138 18.80 11.47 10.17
N GLY A 139 18.21 12.47 10.83
CA GLY A 139 18.74 12.97 12.12
C GLY A 139 18.79 11.88 13.21
N THR A 140 17.79 11.00 13.24
CA THR A 140 17.75 9.87 14.18
C THR A 140 18.81 8.81 13.85
N MET A 141 19.08 8.56 12.56
CA MET A 141 20.11 7.64 12.09
C MET A 141 21.51 8.09 12.53
N ASP A 142 21.79 9.40 12.42
CA ASP A 142 23.06 9.99 12.83
C ASP A 142 23.25 9.99 14.36
N TYR A 143 22.13 10.08 15.09
CA TYR A 143 22.12 10.10 16.55
C TYR A 143 22.15 8.70 17.20
N SER A 144 21.25 7.79 16.78
CA SER A 144 21.01 6.50 17.45
C SER A 144 20.28 5.50 16.53
N MET A 145 21.00 4.48 16.08
CA MET A 145 20.40 3.37 15.31
C MET A 145 19.43 2.51 16.13
N PHE A 146 19.51 2.55 17.47
CA PHE A 146 18.55 1.90 18.34
C PHE A 146 17.20 2.62 18.28
N ASP A 147 17.20 3.94 18.46
CA ASP A 147 15.98 4.76 18.40
C ASP A 147 15.38 4.74 17.00
N PHE A 148 16.21 4.73 15.96
CA PHE A 148 15.78 4.55 14.57
C PHE A 148 14.98 3.25 14.39
N ALA A 149 15.51 2.12 14.89
CA ALA A 149 14.84 0.82 14.78
C ALA A 149 13.56 0.74 15.62
N MET A 150 13.55 1.41 16.79
CA MET A 150 12.37 1.54 17.63
C MET A 150 11.27 2.35 16.94
N GLU A 151 11.62 3.46 16.27
CA GLU A 151 10.69 4.30 15.51
C GLU A 151 10.02 3.49 14.38
N VAL A 152 10.82 2.77 13.58
CA VAL A 152 10.32 1.87 12.52
C VAL A 152 9.37 0.81 13.08
N SER A 153 9.69 0.27 14.26
CA SER A 153 8.91 -0.79 14.88
C SER A 153 7.63 -0.29 15.54
N ALA A 154 7.64 0.91 16.10
CA ALA A 154 6.48 1.52 16.70
C ALA A 154 5.47 1.97 15.64
N ASN A 155 5.92 2.55 14.53
CA ASN A 155 5.08 3.22 13.54
C ASN A 155 4.88 2.41 12.24
N MET A 156 4.62 1.10 12.38
CA MET A 156 4.55 0.16 11.25
C MET A 156 3.69 0.62 10.08
N LEU A 157 2.48 1.12 10.36
CA LEU A 157 1.56 1.59 9.32
C LEU A 157 2.15 2.78 8.54
N THR A 158 2.78 3.73 9.23
CA THR A 158 3.45 4.87 8.60
C THR A 158 4.53 4.42 7.64
N PHE A 159 5.44 3.54 8.09
CA PHE A 159 6.52 3.05 7.24
C PHE A 159 5.99 2.21 6.09
N PHE A 160 4.99 1.36 6.30
CA PHE A 160 4.38 0.59 5.23
C PHE A 160 3.75 1.47 4.15
N LEU A 161 2.99 2.50 4.53
CA LEU A 161 2.27 3.36 3.59
C LEU A 161 3.15 4.40 2.91
N ASN A 162 4.12 4.99 3.64
CA ASN A 162 4.93 6.10 3.16
C ASN A 162 6.25 5.68 2.52
N PHE A 163 6.77 4.48 2.77
CA PHE A 163 8.01 3.99 2.15
C PHE A 163 8.02 4.07 0.61
N PRO A 164 7.01 3.53 -0.10
CA PRO A 164 6.94 3.68 -1.56
C PRO A 164 6.91 5.15 -2.00
N PHE A 165 6.29 6.05 -1.22
CA PHE A 165 6.29 7.48 -1.51
C PHE A 165 7.68 8.09 -1.39
N TRP A 166 8.39 7.85 -0.29
CA TRP A 166 9.72 8.43 -0.09
C TRP A 166 10.69 8.07 -1.20
N LYS A 167 10.64 6.81 -1.63
CA LYS A 167 11.44 6.32 -2.76
C LYS A 167 11.05 7.02 -4.07
N ALA A 168 9.75 7.15 -4.36
CA ALA A 168 9.27 7.77 -5.59
C ALA A 168 9.39 9.30 -5.61
N ALA A 169 9.35 9.95 -4.45
CA ALA A 169 9.48 11.40 -4.29
C ALA A 169 10.91 11.87 -4.57
N GLY A 170 11.89 11.07 -4.15
CA GLY A 170 13.31 11.39 -4.30
C GLY A 170 13.77 12.52 -3.37
N ALA A 171 15.09 12.66 -3.27
CA ALA A 171 15.74 13.51 -2.27
C ALA A 171 15.37 15.00 -2.39
N GLY A 172 15.30 15.52 -3.63
CA GLY A 172 14.94 16.91 -3.88
C GLY A 172 13.53 17.29 -3.43
N ARG A 173 12.55 16.38 -3.49
CA ARG A 173 11.19 16.62 -2.99
C ARG A 173 11.11 16.52 -1.47
N LEU A 174 12.04 15.79 -0.84
CA LEU A 174 12.09 15.51 0.59
C LEU A 174 13.06 16.42 1.35
N ASP A 175 13.72 17.36 0.66
CA ASP A 175 14.67 18.33 1.25
C ASP A 175 15.81 17.66 2.04
N VAL A 176 16.39 16.60 1.46
CA VAL A 176 17.55 15.89 2.00
C VAL A 176 18.57 15.59 0.90
N GLU A 177 19.81 15.27 1.25
CA GLU A 177 20.81 14.82 0.28
C GLU A 177 20.48 13.43 -0.27
N ALA A 178 20.80 13.18 -1.54
CA ALA A 178 20.52 11.89 -2.19
C ALA A 178 21.13 10.70 -1.43
N VAL A 179 22.38 10.84 -0.99
CA VAL A 179 23.08 9.80 -0.21
C VAL A 179 22.41 9.55 1.15
N GLN A 180 21.87 10.59 1.78
CA GLN A 180 21.16 10.47 3.06
C GLN A 180 19.84 9.74 2.87
N LEU A 181 19.08 10.07 1.82
CA LEU A 181 17.84 9.37 1.48
C LEU A 181 18.10 7.88 1.23
N ASP A 182 19.04 7.54 0.34
CA ASP A 182 19.33 6.16 -0.02
C ASP A 182 19.77 5.33 1.20
N THR A 183 20.63 5.91 2.03
CA THR A 183 21.11 5.27 3.27
C THR A 183 19.96 5.08 4.26
N CYS A 184 19.13 6.10 4.46
CA CYS A 184 17.96 6.04 5.34
C CYS A 184 16.96 4.97 4.89
N LEU A 185 16.60 4.91 3.60
CA LEU A 185 15.70 3.91 3.04
C LEU A 185 16.25 2.49 3.21
N GLU A 186 17.57 2.29 3.04
CA GLU A 186 18.20 0.99 3.27
C GLU A 186 18.17 0.58 4.75
N HIS A 187 18.38 1.53 5.67
CA HIS A 187 18.24 1.26 7.10
C HIS A 187 16.79 0.95 7.50
N ILE A 188 15.81 1.64 6.92
CA ILE A 188 14.38 1.30 7.09
C ILE A 188 14.12 -0.13 6.63
N ARG A 189 14.60 -0.52 5.44
CA ARG A 189 14.44 -1.87 4.90
C ARG A 189 15.03 -2.93 5.84
N LYS A 190 16.24 -2.70 6.35
CA LYS A 190 16.89 -3.59 7.33
C LYS A 190 16.14 -3.67 8.66
N ALA A 191 15.67 -2.54 9.19
CA ALA A 191 14.90 -2.52 10.43
C ALA A 191 13.52 -3.18 10.26
N TRP A 192 12.91 -3.02 9.09
CA TRP A 192 11.64 -3.66 8.73
C TRP A 192 11.78 -5.18 8.73
N SER A 193 12.80 -5.72 8.06
CA SER A 193 12.99 -7.17 7.88
C SER A 193 13.46 -7.93 9.13
N ARG A 194 13.95 -7.23 10.16
CA ARG A 194 14.42 -7.84 11.43
C ARG A 194 13.30 -8.20 12.42
N SER A 195 12.06 -7.84 12.14
CA SER A 195 10.91 -8.11 13.00
C SER A 195 9.79 -8.79 12.21
N PRO A 196 8.87 -9.52 12.84
CA PRO A 196 7.66 -9.97 12.19
C PRO A 196 6.85 -8.79 11.66
N ARG A 197 6.54 -8.79 10.36
CA ARG A 197 5.74 -7.75 9.69
C ARG A 197 4.58 -8.38 8.92
N PRO A 198 3.42 -7.71 8.80
CA PRO A 198 2.31 -8.16 7.98
C PRO A 198 2.66 -8.36 6.50
N ALA A 199 3.56 -7.54 5.97
CA ALA A 199 4.00 -7.59 4.58
C ALA A 199 5.38 -6.97 4.37
N ALA A 200 5.97 -7.25 3.21
CA ALA A 200 7.12 -6.51 2.69
C ALA A 200 6.73 -5.07 2.32
N LEU A 201 7.70 -4.16 2.34
CA LEU A 201 7.52 -2.80 1.86
C LEU A 201 7.41 -2.79 0.33
N ALA A 202 6.46 -2.02 -0.20
CA ALA A 202 6.32 -1.85 -1.64
C ALA A 202 7.51 -1.07 -2.21
N GLU A 203 8.15 -1.63 -3.22
CA GLU A 203 9.34 -1.03 -3.84
C GLU A 203 9.03 -0.22 -5.10
N ASP A 204 7.87 -0.45 -5.71
CA ASP A 204 7.51 0.14 -6.98
C ASP A 204 6.44 1.22 -6.79
N ALA A 205 6.71 2.43 -7.28
CA ALA A 205 5.84 3.56 -7.08
C ALA A 205 6.07 4.68 -8.08
N THR A 206 5.04 5.52 -8.27
CA THR A 206 5.09 6.72 -9.11
C THR A 206 4.45 7.91 -8.40
N CYS A 207 5.13 9.06 -8.38
CA CYS A 207 4.47 10.33 -8.13
C CYS A 207 3.83 10.81 -9.45
N THR A 208 2.52 11.01 -9.48
CA THR A 208 1.85 11.54 -10.67
C THR A 208 2.15 13.03 -10.82
N ALA A 209 2.11 13.51 -12.07
CA ALA A 209 2.21 14.94 -12.39
C ALA A 209 1.00 15.73 -11.86
#